data_AF-A0A366EI96-F1
#
_entry.id   AF-A0A366EI96-F1
#
_cell.length_a   1.000
_cell.length_b   1.000
_cell.length_c   1.000
_cell.angle_alpha   90.00
_cell.angle_beta   90.00
_cell.angle_gamma   90.00
#
_symmetry.space_group_name_H-M   'P 1'
#
loop_
_entity.id
_entity.type
_entity.pdbx_description
1 polymer ?
#
loop_
_entity_poly.entity_id
_entity_poly.type
_entity_poly.pdbx_seq_one_letter_code
_entity_poly.pdbx_strand_id
1 'polypeptide(L)'
;MPATIVLSAYPGRCTPGGRELALSIGVAVPQRRVEVTDLVSVIEAVAAFGRDVQAANPAASFEVSTRVVAGRKPHGFDAADKVDAFGGRVFLRSDVDQSALHRRLVDPAAAVDGARAPALAQ
;
A
#
# COMPACT_ATOMS: atom_id res chain seq x y z
N MET A 1 -4.67 -23.54 5.03
CA MET A 1 -5.51 -22.52 5.67
C MET A 1 -5.05 -21.16 5.18
N PRO A 2 -5.94 -20.33 4.64
CA PRO A 2 -5.58 -18.98 4.20
C PRO A 2 -5.19 -18.11 5.41
N ALA A 3 -4.34 -17.13 5.17
CA ALA A 3 -4.05 -16.04 6.10
C ALA A 3 -4.76 -14.79 5.62
N THR A 4 -5.23 -13.97 6.55
CA THR A 4 -5.70 -12.62 6.24
C THR A 4 -4.55 -11.65 6.47
N ILE A 5 -4.19 -10.88 5.44
CA ILE A 5 -3.24 -9.78 5.53
C ILE A 5 -3.97 -8.43 5.45
N VAL A 6 -3.35 -7.42 6.04
CA VAL A 6 -3.66 -6.01 5.85
C VAL A 6 -2.50 -5.39 5.08
N LEU A 7 -2.84 -4.76 3.97
CA LEU A 7 -1.97 -3.87 3.21
C LEU A 7 -2.22 -2.44 3.68
N SER A 8 -1.17 -1.65 3.84
CA SER A 8 -1.26 -0.24 4.25
C SER A 8 -0.28 0.60 3.42
N ALA A 9 -0.74 1.71 2.84
CA ALA A 9 0.12 2.61 2.07
C ALA A 9 0.51 3.84 2.91
N TYR A 10 1.80 4.03 3.15
CA TYR A 10 2.32 5.15 3.93
C TYR A 10 3.03 6.15 3.02
N PRO A 11 2.68 7.45 3.08
CA PRO A 11 3.44 8.48 2.39
C PRO A 11 4.91 8.42 2.79
N GLY A 12 5.81 8.61 1.83
CA GLY A 12 7.23 8.39 2.06
C GLY A 12 8.10 8.94 0.96
N ARG A 13 9.41 8.94 1.20
CA ARG A 13 10.42 9.24 0.18
C ARG A 13 11.66 8.37 0.34
N CYS A 14 12.34 8.12 -0.77
CA CYS A 14 13.66 7.51 -0.79
C CYS A 14 14.72 8.61 -0.65
N THR A 15 15.65 8.46 0.29
CA THR A 15 16.76 9.39 0.51
C THR A 15 18.10 8.65 0.39
N PRO A 16 19.23 9.36 0.19
CA PRO A 16 20.55 8.71 0.21
C PRO A 16 20.85 7.94 1.51
N GLY A 17 20.19 8.31 2.61
CA GLY A 17 20.27 7.64 3.91
C GLY A 17 19.30 6.47 4.10
N GLY A 18 18.47 6.14 3.09
CA GLY A 18 17.51 5.06 3.14
C GLY A 18 16.10 5.51 2.77
N ARG A 19 15.14 5.33 3.68
CA ARG A 19 13.74 5.71 3.44
C ARG A 19 13.15 6.42 4.63
N GLU A 20 12.30 7.39 4.34
CA GLU A 20 11.52 8.13 5.33
C GLU A 20 10.04 7.86 5.07
N LEU A 21 9.31 7.46 6.11
CA LEU A 21 7.88 7.18 6.05
C LEU A 21 7.13 8.05 7.06
N ALA A 22 5.97 8.53 6.65
CA ALA A 22 5.04 9.25 7.49
C ALA A 22 4.20 8.28 8.32
N LEU A 23 4.76 7.81 9.43
CA LEU A 23 4.06 7.00 10.41
C LEU A 23 3.29 7.90 11.38
N SER A 24 2.26 8.58 10.88
CA SER A 24 1.45 9.48 11.71
C SER A 24 0.39 8.68 12.47
N ILE A 25 0.44 8.70 13.81
CA ILE A 25 -0.61 8.16 14.68
C ILE A 25 -1.90 8.96 14.41
N GLY A 26 -2.96 8.28 13.96
CA GLY A 26 -4.28 8.88 13.77
C GLY A 26 -4.59 9.41 12.36
N VAL A 27 -3.67 9.33 11.40
CA VAL A 27 -3.97 9.62 9.99
C VAL A 27 -4.48 8.35 9.32
N ALA A 28 -5.69 8.40 8.76
CA ALA A 28 -6.24 7.31 7.96
C ALA A 28 -5.39 7.12 6.70
N VAL A 29 -4.60 6.05 6.69
CA VAL A 29 -3.88 5.59 5.50
C VAL A 29 -4.77 4.64 4.70
N PRO A 30 -4.64 4.58 3.36
CA PRO A 30 -5.31 3.56 2.57
C PRO A 30 -4.96 2.18 3.12
N GLN A 31 -6.00 1.37 3.35
CA GLN A 31 -5.84 0.00 3.85
C GLN A 31 -6.70 -0.97 3.06
N ARG A 32 -6.18 -2.18 2.85
CA ARG A 32 -6.93 -3.27 2.22
C ARG A 32 -6.69 -4.58 2.95
N ARG A 33 -7.78 -5.28 3.29
CA ARG A 33 -7.73 -6.65 3.80
C ARG A 33 -7.82 -7.63 2.63
N VAL A 34 -6.94 -8.62 2.60
CA VAL A 34 -6.87 -9.63 1.53
C VAL A 34 -6.60 -10.99 2.15
N GLU A 35 -7.26 -12.03 1.63
CA GLU A 35 -6.94 -13.42 1.96
C GLU A 35 -5.83 -13.92 1.02
N VAL A 36 -4.83 -14.57 1.58
CA VAL A 36 -3.66 -15.09 0.86
C VAL A 36 -3.34 -16.51 1.31
N THR A 37 -2.76 -17.30 0.42
CA THR A 37 -2.39 -18.71 0.70
C THR A 37 -0.89 -18.93 0.76
N ASP A 38 -0.12 -18.12 0.04
CA ASP A 38 1.32 -18.28 -0.18
C ASP A 38 1.98 -16.91 -0.41
N LEU A 39 3.30 -16.90 -0.61
CA LEU A 39 4.05 -15.66 -0.83
C LEU A 39 3.73 -15.01 -2.18
N VAL A 40 3.39 -15.79 -3.20
CA VAL A 40 3.07 -15.27 -4.54
C VAL A 40 1.80 -14.43 -4.47
N SER A 41 0.77 -14.96 -3.81
CA SER A 41 -0.49 -14.23 -3.59
C SER A 41 -0.31 -12.98 -2.71
N VAL A 42 0.69 -12.94 -1.83
CA VAL A 42 1.08 -11.69 -1.13
C VAL A 42 1.69 -10.68 -2.10
N ILE A 43 2.64 -11.09 -2.95
CA ILE A 43 3.29 -10.21 -3.93
C ILE A 43 2.25 -9.61 -4.89
N GLU A 44 1.35 -10.44 -5.42
CA GLU A 44 0.28 -10.01 -6.31
C GLU A 44 -0.66 -9.01 -5.62
N ALA A 45 -1.02 -9.27 -4.36
CA ALA A 45 -1.88 -8.37 -3.58
C ALA A 45 -1.20 -7.01 -3.32
N VAL A 46 0.11 -7.01 -3.00
CA VAL A 46 0.90 -5.77 -2.81
C VAL A 46 0.99 -4.98 -4.12
N ALA A 47 1.30 -5.64 -5.24
CA ALA A 47 1.39 -4.99 -6.55
C ALA A 47 0.03 -4.42 -7.00
N ALA A 48 -1.06 -5.16 -6.82
CA ALA A 48 -2.40 -4.70 -7.16
C ALA A 48 -2.80 -3.48 -6.30
N PHE A 49 -2.68 -3.58 -4.98
CA PHE A 49 -3.01 -2.48 -4.07
C PHE A 49 -2.14 -1.24 -4.32
N GLY A 50 -0.84 -1.41 -4.51
CA GLY A 50 0.06 -0.30 -4.80
C GLY A 50 -0.28 0.42 -6.11
N ARG A 51 -0.63 -0.32 -7.17
CA ARG A 51 -1.14 0.28 -8.42
C ARG A 51 -2.42 1.06 -8.22
N ASP A 52 -3.36 0.53 -7.43
CA ASP A 52 -4.63 1.23 -7.14
C ASP A 52 -4.39 2.53 -6.35
N VAL A 53 -3.50 2.49 -5.35
CA VAL A 53 -3.10 3.69 -4.60
C VAL A 53 -2.40 4.70 -5.51
N GLN A 54 -1.52 4.25 -6.41
CA GLN A 54 -0.85 5.12 -7.37
C GLN A 54 -1.83 5.74 -8.37
N ALA A 55 -2.82 4.98 -8.86
CA ALA A 55 -3.85 5.49 -9.76
C ALA A 55 -4.70 6.58 -9.09
N ALA A 56 -5.07 6.39 -7.82
CA ALA A 56 -5.77 7.40 -7.04
C ALA A 56 -4.88 8.58 -6.63
N ASN A 57 -3.55 8.41 -6.61
CA ASN A 57 -2.58 9.41 -6.15
C ASN A 57 -1.35 9.51 -7.09
N PRO A 58 -1.50 9.97 -8.36
CA PRO A 58 -0.44 9.85 -9.36
C PRO A 58 0.87 10.58 -9.01
N ALA A 59 0.77 11.67 -8.24
CA ALA A 59 1.91 12.48 -7.81
C ALA A 59 2.44 12.11 -6.41
N ALA A 60 1.89 11.07 -5.78
CA ALA A 60 2.34 10.65 -4.45
C ALA A 60 3.56 9.72 -4.53
N SER A 61 4.29 9.70 -3.42
CA SER A 61 5.37 8.76 -3.15
C SER A 61 5.03 8.06 -1.84
N PHE A 62 5.07 6.72 -1.83
CA PHE A 62 4.59 5.93 -0.71
C PHE A 62 5.24 4.54 -0.67
N GLU A 63 5.15 3.87 0.48
CA GLU A 63 5.51 2.46 0.66
C GLU A 63 4.27 1.66 1.04
N VAL A 64 4.11 0.48 0.44
CA VAL A 64 3.10 -0.50 0.84
C VAL A 64 3.72 -1.43 1.88
N SER A 65 3.14 -1.46 3.08
CA SER A 65 3.48 -2.41 4.14
C SER A 65 2.45 -3.53 4.20
N THR A 66 2.91 -4.73 4.53
CA THR A 66 2.05 -5.93 4.67
C THR A 66 2.12 -6.47 6.09
N ARG A 67 0.95 -6.77 6.67
CA ARG A 67 0.86 -7.39 8.00
C ARG A 67 -0.14 -8.54 8.00
N VAL A 68 0.24 -9.71 8.50
CA VAL A 68 -0.71 -10.80 8.79
C VAL A 68 -1.52 -10.44 10.04
N VAL A 69 -2.85 -10.52 9.95
CA VAL A 69 -3.78 -10.21 11.05
C VAL A 69 -4.61 -11.41 11.51
N ALA A 70 -4.76 -12.44 10.68
CA ALA A 70 -5.43 -13.68 11.04
C ALA A 70 -4.88 -14.87 10.23
N GLY A 71 -5.09 -16.09 10.75
CA GLY A 71 -4.67 -17.33 10.08
C GLY A 71 -3.17 -17.62 10.21
N ARG A 72 -2.72 -18.66 9.49
CA ARG A 72 -1.32 -19.13 9.54
C ARG A 72 -0.46 -18.33 8.57
N LYS A 73 0.49 -17.55 9.09
CA LYS A 73 1.48 -16.81 8.29
C LYS A 73 2.13 -17.74 7.22
N PRO A 74 2.17 -17.33 5.94
CA PRO A 74 2.82 -18.11 4.89
C PRO A 74 4.28 -18.42 5.23
N HIS A 75 4.76 -19.59 4.81
CA HIS A 75 6.15 -19.96 5.04
C HIS A 75 7.09 -18.96 4.35
N GLY A 76 8.14 -18.52 5.04
CA GLY A 76 9.11 -17.55 4.52
C GLY A 76 8.63 -16.09 4.51
N PHE A 77 7.43 -15.78 5.02
CA PHE A 77 6.88 -14.42 4.98
C PHE A 77 7.81 -13.39 5.65
N ASP A 78 8.33 -13.67 6.84
CA ASP A 78 9.20 -12.72 7.56
C ASP A 78 10.54 -12.52 6.88
N ALA A 79 11.08 -13.56 6.23
CA ALA A 79 12.31 -13.46 5.46
C ALA A 79 12.08 -12.62 4.18
N ALA A 80 10.95 -12.85 3.51
CA ALA A 80 10.53 -12.10 2.33
C ALA A 80 10.28 -10.61 2.65
N ASP A 81 9.58 -10.32 3.75
CA ASP A 81 9.31 -8.95 4.21
C ASP A 81 10.60 -8.21 4.57
N LYS A 82 11.51 -8.88 5.28
CA LYS A 82 12.80 -8.31 5.69
C LYS A 82 13.64 -7.82 4.50
N VAL A 83 13.60 -8.53 3.38
CA VAL A 83 14.34 -8.18 2.16
C VAL A 83 13.50 -7.40 1.14
N ASP A 84 12.29 -6.98 1.52
CA ASP A 84 11.33 -6.28 0.64
C ASP A 84 10.99 -7.08 -0.65
N ALA A 85 10.94 -8.41 -0.55
CA ALA A 85 10.60 -9.28 -1.68
C ALA A 85 9.16 -9.08 -2.18
N PHE A 86 8.30 -8.46 -1.37
CA PHE A 86 6.93 -8.13 -1.77
C PHE A 86 6.84 -6.87 -2.65
N GLY A 87 7.94 -6.11 -2.79
CA GLY A 87 8.00 -4.92 -3.64
C GLY A 87 7.25 -3.73 -3.07
N GLY A 88 7.12 -3.63 -1.74
CA GLY A 88 6.40 -2.56 -1.08
C GLY A 88 7.00 -1.16 -1.35
N ARG A 89 8.31 -1.11 -1.61
CA ARG A 89 9.06 0.14 -1.82
C ARG A 89 9.12 0.63 -3.26
N VAL A 90 8.57 -0.12 -4.24
CA VAL A 90 8.66 0.27 -5.67
C VAL A 90 7.97 1.61 -5.96
N PHE A 91 7.06 2.04 -5.08
CA PHE A 91 6.32 3.30 -5.20
C PHE A 91 6.99 4.48 -4.47
N LEU A 92 8.13 4.24 -3.81
CA LEU A 92 8.93 5.31 -3.21
C LEU A 92 9.75 6.01 -4.27
N ARG A 93 9.66 7.33 -4.28
CA ARG A 93 10.39 8.21 -5.19
C ARG A 93 11.55 8.89 -4.48
N SER A 94 12.63 9.10 -5.21
CA SER A 94 13.81 9.87 -4.75
C SER A 94 13.80 11.33 -5.22
N ASP A 95 12.94 11.67 -6.18
CA ASP A 95 12.81 13.01 -6.77
C ASP A 95 11.78 13.90 -6.06
N VAL A 96 11.32 13.48 -4.87
CA VAL A 96 10.34 14.22 -4.06
C VAL A 96 10.99 14.76 -2.79
N ASP A 97 10.58 15.97 -2.40
CA ASP A 97 11.06 16.62 -1.18
C ASP A 97 10.30 16.10 0.07
N GLN A 98 10.54 16.75 1.21
CA GLN A 98 9.97 16.37 2.50
C GLN A 98 8.44 16.53 2.54
N SER A 99 7.85 17.34 1.65
CA SER A 99 6.39 17.51 1.57
C SER A 99 5.67 16.20 1.25
N ALA A 100 6.36 15.22 0.63
CA ALA A 100 5.82 13.89 0.39
C ALA A 100 5.38 13.18 1.68
N LEU A 101 6.03 13.47 2.82
CA LEU A 101 5.68 12.89 4.13
C LEU A 101 4.36 13.45 4.69
N HIS A 102 3.95 14.64 4.27
CA HIS A 102 2.74 15.29 4.78
C HIS A 102 1.54 15.09 3.87
N ARG A 103 1.72 14.41 2.74
CA ARG A 103 0.66 14.23 1.75
C ARG A 103 -0.35 13.19 2.23
N ARG A 104 -1.62 13.59 2.30
CA ARG A 104 -2.72 12.67 2.55
C ARG A 104 -2.98 11.83 1.29
N LEU A 105 -2.90 10.51 1.43
CA LEU A 105 -3.28 9.59 0.35
C LEU A 105 -4.80 9.41 0.33
N VAL A 106 -5.37 9.48 -0.86
CA VAL A 106 -6.77 9.11 -1.11
C VAL A 106 -6.87 7.58 -1.11
N ASP A 107 -7.87 7.06 -0.41
CA ASP A 107 -8.17 5.63 -0.42
C ASP A 107 -8.70 5.24 -1.82
N PRO A 108 -8.09 4.27 -2.51
CA PRO A 108 -8.58 3.83 -3.81
C PRO A 108 -10.02 3.28 -3.76
N ALA A 109 -10.47 2.73 -2.63
CA ALA A 109 -11.86 2.30 -2.47
C ALA A 109 -12.84 3.48 -2.48
N ALA A 110 -12.44 4.65 -1.97
CA ALA A 110 -13.25 5.86 -2.04
C ALA A 110 -13.19 6.54 -3.41
N ALA A 111 -12.07 6.38 -4.14
CA ALA A 111 -11.88 6.96 -5.47
C ALA A 111 -12.78 6.32 -6.54
N VAL A 112 -13.07 5.01 -6.43
CA VAL A 112 -13.97 4.30 -7.37
C VAL A 112 -15.45 4.67 -7.20
N ASP A 113 -15.90 5.02 -6.01
CA ASP A 113 -17.28 5.49 -5.78
C ASP A 113 -17.52 6.89 -6.38
N GLY A 114 -16.48 7.74 -6.46
CA GLY A 114 -16.55 9.04 -7.14
C GLY A 114 -16.64 8.94 -8.67
N ALA A 115 -16.16 7.84 -9.26
CA ALA A 115 -16.24 7.58 -10.70
C ALA A 115 -17.59 6.96 -11.12
N ARG A 116 -18.39 6.47 -10.16
CA ARG A 116 -19.73 5.94 -10.38
C ARG A 116 -20.78 6.98 -10.05
N ALA A 117 -20.75 8.13 -10.73
CA ALA A 117 -21.89 9.02 -10.76
C ALA A 117 -23.11 8.27 -11.34
N PRO A 118 -24.33 8.49 -10.81
CA PRO A 118 -25.51 7.80 -11.31
C PRO A 118 -25.74 8.20 -12.76
N ALA A 119 -25.93 7.22 -13.63
CA ALA A 119 -26.58 7.46 -14.91
C ALA A 119 -27.96 8.03 -14.60
N LEU A 120 -28.09 9.35 -14.71
CA LEU A 120 -29.38 10.03 -14.73
C LEU A 120 -30.10 9.50 -15.96
N ALA A 121 -31.07 8.61 -15.73
CA ALA A 121 -32.11 8.33 -16.71
C ALA A 121 -32.99 9.57 -16.80
N GLN A 122 -32.94 10.25 -17.95
CA GLN A 122 -34.02 11.07 -18.49
C GLN A 122 -34.17 10.77 -19.97
#